data_AF-A0A820D4K0-F1
#
_entry.id   AF-A0A820D4K0-F1
#
_cell.length_a   1.000
_cell.length_b   1.000
_cell.length_c   1.000
_cell.angle_alpha   90.00
_cell.angle_beta   90.00
_cell.angle_gamma   90.00
#
_symmetry.space_group_name_H-M   'P 1'
#
loop_
_entity.id
_entity.type
_entity.pdbx_description
1 polymer ?
#
loop_
_entity_poly.entity_id
_entity_poly.type
_entity_poly.pdbx_seq_one_letter_code
_entity_poly.pdbx_strand_id
1 'polypeptide(L)'
;MIFLHSKRSVYACSIILTIIVVYNFWNYNPKQKYPFHPISTESPIQISTDVVILSTAAPILQPKQKNAKVIVTPSTITESNQTPTVVHLAVVLSLSKQASHIAEFYLLYESWRFLQNFPPLSQQVVVDLIVFCEQPSCHQLPSACIPLSYKKTVDMIATCFHEILDEEIVQKWNDYLYMTSIEFMLTKEYREATVDYDWILRVDQDAILSPGLLIGLTGKHPIKLYPMQFGGIGHGNEFTKNRLRNIAKKLGYNHSGIHDLCSAWLVNPKDAVKIANLTTIIGRHFLKNEFGAHVP
;
A
#
# COMPACT_ATOMS: atom_id res chain seq x y z
N MET A 1 7.52 2.82 20.34
CA MET A 1 7.90 4.04 19.60
C MET A 1 7.01 5.16 20.10
N ILE A 2 7.60 6.19 20.74
CA ILE A 2 6.87 7.27 21.40
C ILE A 2 6.37 8.23 20.31
N PHE A 3 5.06 8.21 20.03
CA PHE A 3 4.41 9.19 19.18
C PHE A 3 4.22 10.49 19.97
N LEU A 4 5.10 11.46 19.77
CA LEU A 4 4.83 12.85 20.14
C LEU A 4 4.32 13.56 18.90
N HIS A 5 3.00 13.76 18.72
CA HIS A 5 2.53 14.80 17.80
C HIS A 5 1.10 15.31 18.06
N SER A 6 0.93 16.57 17.63
CA SER A 6 -0.16 17.51 17.88
C SER A 6 -1.58 16.95 17.70
N LYS A 7 -2.42 17.18 18.71
CA LYS A 7 -3.83 16.76 18.80
C LYS A 7 -4.75 17.25 17.67
N ARG A 8 -4.29 18.11 16.74
CA ARG A 8 -5.13 18.67 15.67
C ARG A 8 -4.99 17.95 14.31
N SER A 9 -3.85 17.35 13.99
CA SER A 9 -3.62 16.72 12.67
C SER A 9 -4.31 15.36 12.47
N VAL A 10 -4.65 14.66 13.55
CA VAL A 10 -5.22 13.29 13.49
C VAL A 10 -6.67 13.29 12.99
N TYR A 11 -7.42 14.37 13.22
CA TYR A 11 -8.85 14.39 12.95
C TYR A 11 -9.18 14.53 11.46
N ALA A 12 -8.35 15.22 10.67
CA ALA A 12 -8.69 15.54 9.30
C ALA A 12 -8.39 14.38 8.32
N CYS A 13 -7.29 13.63 8.53
CA CYS A 13 -6.96 12.44 7.71
C CYS A 13 -7.97 11.29 7.94
N SER A 14 -8.51 11.19 9.16
CA SER A 14 -9.44 10.13 9.58
C SER A 14 -10.86 10.26 9.04
N ILE A 15 -11.33 11.49 8.79
CA ILE A 15 -12.75 11.75 8.51
C ILE A 15 -13.10 11.55 7.03
N ILE A 16 -12.18 11.86 6.10
CA ILE A 16 -12.46 11.82 4.66
C ILE A 16 -12.16 10.45 4.03
N LEU A 17 -11.15 9.73 4.52
CA LEU A 17 -10.81 8.40 3.98
C LEU A 17 -11.78 7.27 4.39
N THR A 18 -12.68 7.54 5.33
CA THR A 18 -13.61 6.55 5.87
C THR A 18 -14.85 6.32 4.97
N ILE A 19 -15.05 7.11 3.89
CA ILE A 19 -16.06 6.82 2.86
C ILE A 19 -15.39 6.27 1.60
N ILE A 20 -14.93 5.02 1.66
CA ILE A 20 -14.75 4.24 0.43
C ILE A 20 -16.03 3.49 0.16
N VAL A 21 -16.76 3.99 -0.83
CA VAL A 21 -17.93 3.37 -1.42
C VAL A 21 -17.42 2.20 -2.27
N VAL A 22 -17.55 0.96 -1.79
CA VAL A 22 -17.34 -0.20 -2.64
C VAL A 22 -18.56 -0.33 -3.54
N TYR A 23 -18.51 0.27 -4.73
CA TYR A 23 -19.53 0.06 -5.77
C TYR A 23 -19.21 -1.23 -6.54
N ASN A 24 -20.15 -2.19 -6.46
CA ASN A 24 -20.38 -3.30 -7.38
C ASN A 24 -19.19 -4.16 -7.84
N PHE A 25 -18.34 -4.58 -6.92
CA PHE A 25 -17.75 -5.91 -7.00
C PHE A 25 -17.73 -6.44 -5.57
N TRP A 26 -18.64 -7.34 -5.22
CA TRP A 26 -18.49 -8.42 -4.24
C TRP A 26 -19.85 -9.02 -3.88
N ASN A 27 -19.98 -10.34 -4.03
CA ASN A 27 -20.87 -11.15 -3.22
C ASN A 27 -20.29 -11.21 -1.79
N TYR A 28 -20.51 -10.15 -1.02
CA TYR A 28 -20.13 -10.11 0.40
C TYR A 28 -21.11 -10.97 1.21
N ASN A 29 -20.59 -12.02 1.85
CA ASN A 29 -21.35 -12.82 2.82
C ASN A 29 -21.08 -12.25 4.24
N PRO A 30 -22.06 -11.59 4.88
CA PRO A 30 -21.88 -10.94 6.17
C PRO A 30 -21.64 -11.91 7.35
N LYS A 31 -21.59 -13.23 7.12
CA LYS A 31 -21.35 -14.24 8.16
C LYS A 31 -19.89 -14.64 8.34
N GLN A 32 -18.97 -14.21 7.49
CA GLN A 32 -17.54 -14.47 7.68
C GLN A 32 -16.94 -13.44 8.63
N LYS A 33 -16.92 -13.77 9.93
CA LYS A 33 -16.12 -13.04 10.94
C LYS A 33 -14.65 -13.32 10.68
N TYR A 34 -13.89 -12.30 10.26
CA TYR A 34 -12.43 -12.37 10.24
C TYR A 34 -11.89 -12.07 11.65
N PRO A 35 -11.03 -12.93 12.22
CA PRO A 35 -10.41 -12.64 13.50
C PRO A 35 -9.35 -11.55 13.31
N PHE A 36 -9.69 -10.32 13.69
CA PHE A 36 -8.70 -9.34 14.08
C PHE A 36 -8.18 -9.77 15.46
N HIS A 37 -6.95 -10.28 15.52
CA HIS A 37 -6.27 -10.49 16.80
C HIS A 37 -5.57 -9.19 17.19
N PRO A 38 -6.01 -8.49 18.25
CA PRO A 38 -5.22 -7.39 18.81
C PRO A 38 -3.94 -7.96 19.41
N ILE A 39 -2.79 -7.40 19.03
CA ILE A 39 -1.50 -7.69 19.67
C ILE A 39 -1.55 -7.01 21.06
N SER A 40 -1.65 -7.82 22.11
CA SER A 40 -1.50 -7.36 23.49
C SER A 40 -0.05 -6.99 23.77
N THR A 41 0.15 -5.82 24.37
CA THR A 41 1.41 -5.34 24.94
C THR A 41 1.72 -6.07 26.26
N GLU A 42 3.02 -6.20 26.60
CA GLU A 42 3.67 -6.94 27.72
C GLU A 42 4.07 -8.37 27.32
N SER A 43 5.32 -8.85 27.36
CA SER A 43 6.50 -8.59 28.22
C SER A 43 7.83 -8.89 27.44
N PRO A 44 9.04 -8.61 27.99
CA PRO A 44 10.29 -8.58 27.23
C PRO A 44 10.87 -9.97 26.96
N ILE A 45 11.30 -10.22 25.72
CA ILE A 45 11.99 -11.45 25.32
C ILE A 45 13.47 -11.35 25.72
N GLN A 46 13.88 -12.17 26.70
CA GLN A 46 15.28 -12.49 26.97
C GLN A 46 15.82 -13.33 25.81
N ILE A 47 16.91 -12.87 25.19
CA ILE A 47 17.66 -13.63 24.20
C ILE A 47 18.61 -14.55 24.97
N SER A 48 18.28 -15.84 25.02
CA SER A 48 19.21 -16.89 25.43
C SER A 48 19.90 -17.43 24.18
N THR A 49 21.22 -17.29 24.16
CA THR A 49 22.14 -17.96 23.25
C THR A 49 22.18 -19.44 23.58
N ASP A 50 21.79 -20.30 22.64
CA ASP A 50 22.37 -21.64 22.56
C ASP A 50 22.46 -22.10 21.10
N VAL A 51 23.70 -22.32 20.71
CA VAL A 51 24.17 -22.93 19.47
C VAL A 51 24.00 -24.44 19.60
N VAL A 52 23.30 -25.09 18.66
CA VAL A 52 23.42 -26.54 18.46
C VAL A 52 23.65 -26.83 16.99
N ILE A 53 24.91 -27.12 16.67
CA ILE A 53 25.33 -27.87 15.48
C ILE A 53 25.07 -29.35 15.79
N LEU A 54 24.54 -30.13 14.84
CA LEU A 54 24.95 -31.54 14.70
C LEU A 54 24.64 -32.10 13.30
N SER A 55 25.62 -32.86 12.85
CA SER A 55 25.84 -33.45 11.54
C SER A 55 25.46 -34.94 11.52
N THR A 56 25.07 -35.42 10.34
CA THR A 56 25.27 -36.76 9.73
C THR A 56 24.71 -38.07 10.33
N ALA A 57 24.18 -38.86 9.38
CA ALA A 57 24.29 -40.32 9.17
C ALA A 57 23.14 -41.26 9.61
N ALA A 58 22.67 -42.05 8.62
CA ALA A 58 21.88 -43.28 8.72
C ALA A 58 22.81 -44.49 9.03
N PRO A 59 22.37 -45.74 9.39
CA PRO A 59 21.47 -46.59 8.57
C PRO A 59 20.54 -47.64 9.28
N ILE A 60 19.52 -48.09 8.51
CA ILE A 60 18.93 -49.46 8.31
C ILE A 60 18.48 -50.33 9.51
N LEU A 61 17.18 -50.72 9.55
CA LEU A 61 16.67 -52.12 9.52
C LEU A 61 15.12 -52.18 9.47
N GLN A 62 14.56 -52.97 8.54
CA GLN A 62 13.14 -53.38 8.46
C GLN A 62 12.91 -54.74 9.16
N PRO A 63 11.65 -55.22 9.33
CA PRO A 63 11.06 -56.06 8.27
C PRO A 63 9.53 -55.95 8.02
N LYS A 64 9.18 -56.02 6.72
CA LYS A 64 8.09 -56.76 6.02
C LYS A 64 6.61 -56.63 6.43
N GLN A 65 5.79 -56.14 5.49
CA GLN A 65 4.56 -56.84 5.05
C GLN A 65 4.04 -56.41 3.65
N LYS A 66 4.00 -57.42 2.75
CA LYS A 66 3.12 -57.76 1.61
C LYS A 66 2.46 -56.68 0.69
N ASN A 67 2.83 -56.81 -0.58
CA ASN A 67 2.01 -56.85 -1.83
C ASN A 67 1.06 -55.68 -2.19
N ALA A 68 1.42 -54.94 -3.25
CA ALA A 68 0.70 -54.93 -4.54
C ALA A 68 1.52 -54.17 -5.60
N LYS A 69 1.79 -54.83 -6.73
CA LYS A 69 2.54 -54.27 -7.87
C LYS A 69 1.57 -53.50 -8.75
N VAL A 70 1.55 -52.16 -8.63
CA VAL A 70 0.88 -51.27 -9.59
C VAL A 70 1.95 -50.77 -10.55
N ILE A 71 1.86 -51.21 -11.81
CA ILE A 71 2.67 -50.66 -12.89
C ILE A 71 2.02 -49.33 -13.29
N VAL A 72 2.55 -48.22 -12.78
CA VAL A 72 2.19 -46.88 -13.23
C VAL A 72 3.17 -46.50 -14.33
N THR A 73 2.66 -46.43 -15.57
CA THR A 73 3.36 -45.84 -16.70
C THR A 73 3.67 -44.37 -16.36
N PRO A 74 4.92 -43.90 -16.46
CA PRO A 74 5.22 -42.49 -16.20
C PRO A 74 4.58 -41.66 -17.31
N SER A 75 3.49 -40.98 -16.97
CA SER A 75 2.96 -39.90 -17.79
C SER A 75 3.94 -38.75 -17.68
N THR A 76 4.59 -38.42 -18.77
CA THR A 76 5.48 -37.27 -18.92
C THR A 76 4.72 -36.02 -18.49
N ILE A 77 4.98 -35.54 -17.27
CA ILE A 77 4.56 -34.21 -16.85
C ILE A 77 5.48 -33.26 -17.61
N THR A 78 4.98 -32.74 -18.72
CA THR A 78 5.53 -31.54 -19.34
C THR A 78 5.31 -30.41 -18.35
N GLU A 79 6.28 -30.16 -17.46
CA GLU A 79 6.39 -28.89 -16.75
C GLU A 79 6.47 -27.82 -17.83
N SER A 80 5.38 -27.08 -18.01
CA SER A 80 5.41 -25.87 -18.81
C SER A 80 6.43 -24.96 -18.15
N ASN A 81 7.54 -24.70 -18.85
CA ASN A 81 8.48 -23.63 -18.56
C ASN A 81 7.76 -22.28 -18.67
N GLN A 82 6.86 -21.99 -17.72
CA GLN A 82 6.39 -20.63 -17.48
C GLN A 82 7.52 -19.95 -16.73
N THR A 83 8.27 -19.11 -17.45
CA THR A 83 9.15 -18.13 -16.83
C THR A 83 8.35 -17.41 -15.73
N PRO A 84 8.87 -17.32 -14.49
CA PRO A 84 8.15 -16.66 -13.41
C PRO A 84 7.79 -15.25 -13.85
N THR A 85 6.50 -14.93 -13.89
CA THR A 85 6.02 -13.58 -14.14
C THR A 85 6.48 -12.69 -13.00
N VAL A 86 7.32 -11.71 -13.32
CA VAL A 86 7.78 -10.68 -12.39
C VAL A 86 6.62 -9.72 -12.11
N VAL A 87 6.43 -9.39 -10.84
CA VAL A 87 5.41 -8.43 -10.40
C VAL A 87 6.00 -7.03 -10.41
N HIS A 88 5.35 -6.08 -11.08
CA HIS A 88 5.74 -4.67 -11.07
C HIS A 88 4.84 -3.90 -10.10
N LEU A 89 5.46 -3.27 -9.10
CA LEU A 89 4.81 -2.40 -8.14
C LEU A 89 5.32 -0.96 -8.33
N ALA A 90 4.40 0.00 -8.42
CA ALA A 90 4.74 1.41 -8.22
C ALA A 90 4.39 1.83 -6.79
N VAL A 91 5.37 2.29 -6.03
CA VAL A 91 5.16 3.05 -4.80
C VAL A 91 5.04 4.52 -5.16
N VAL A 92 3.88 5.12 -4.89
CA VAL A 92 3.56 6.48 -5.30
C VAL A 92 3.29 7.35 -4.09
N LEU A 93 3.78 8.59 -4.10
CA LEU A 93 3.49 9.57 -3.05
C LEU A 93 3.50 11.01 -3.59
N SER A 94 2.87 11.89 -2.81
CA SER A 94 3.03 13.33 -2.93
C SER A 94 4.02 13.82 -1.87
N LEU A 95 4.99 14.65 -2.24
CA LEU A 95 5.96 15.25 -1.33
C LEU A 95 5.80 16.77 -1.27
N SER A 96 5.42 17.30 -0.12
CA SER A 96 5.24 18.76 0.02
C SER A 96 6.57 19.50 0.24
N LYS A 97 6.52 20.83 0.16
CA LYS A 97 7.67 21.73 0.41
C LYS A 97 8.21 21.79 1.85
N GLN A 98 7.61 21.07 2.79
CA GLN A 98 7.99 21.14 4.21
C GLN A 98 9.26 20.34 4.50
N ALA A 99 10.21 20.95 5.22
CA ALA A 99 11.49 20.30 5.55
C ALA A 99 11.31 19.00 6.36
N SER A 100 10.32 18.93 7.24
CA SER A 100 9.98 17.68 7.97
C SER A 100 9.57 16.56 7.02
N HIS A 101 8.73 16.86 6.03
CA HIS A 101 8.27 15.89 5.04
C HIS A 101 9.41 15.41 4.13
N ILE A 102 10.34 16.30 3.79
CA ILE A 102 11.56 15.93 3.06
C ILE A 102 12.40 14.98 3.93
N ALA A 103 12.59 15.28 5.21
CA ALA A 103 13.35 14.41 6.11
C ALA A 103 12.69 13.02 6.30
N GLU A 104 11.37 12.99 6.45
CA GLU A 104 10.57 11.75 6.51
C GLU A 104 10.73 10.92 5.23
N PHE A 105 10.68 11.58 4.06
CA PHE A 105 10.87 10.91 2.77
C PHE A 105 12.21 10.16 2.66
N TYR A 106 13.29 10.66 3.27
CA TYR A 106 14.57 9.95 3.26
C TYR A 106 14.49 8.58 3.98
N LEU A 107 13.63 8.43 4.99
CA LEU A 107 13.38 7.11 5.61
C LEU A 107 12.65 6.18 4.65
N LEU A 108 11.63 6.69 3.95
CA LEU A 108 10.93 5.94 2.91
C LEU A 108 11.90 5.50 1.80
N TYR A 109 12.71 6.43 1.30
CA TYR A 109 13.69 6.18 0.24
C TYR A 109 14.72 5.10 0.63
N GLU A 110 15.28 5.16 1.83
CA GLU A 110 16.23 4.15 2.29
C GLU A 110 15.56 2.78 2.51
N SER A 111 14.32 2.75 2.99
CA SER A 111 13.56 1.50 3.08
C SER A 111 13.25 0.90 1.70
N TRP A 112 12.96 1.74 0.71
CA TRP A 112 12.78 1.32 -0.68
C TRP A 112 14.09 0.76 -1.27
N ARG A 113 15.23 1.43 -1.08
CA ARG A 113 16.54 0.91 -1.49
C ARG A 113 16.89 -0.43 -0.85
N PHE A 114 16.52 -0.59 0.42
CA PHE A 114 16.71 -1.85 1.12
C PHE A 114 15.93 -2.99 0.46
N LEU A 115 14.67 -2.76 0.02
CA LEU A 115 13.88 -3.78 -0.66
C LEU A 115 14.52 -4.30 -1.95
N GLN A 116 15.20 -3.44 -2.71
CA GLN A 116 15.86 -3.85 -3.96
C GLN A 116 16.98 -4.86 -3.73
N ASN A 117 17.57 -4.82 -2.54
CA ASN A 117 18.66 -5.69 -2.13
C ASN A 117 18.19 -6.85 -1.23
N PHE A 118 16.90 -7.23 -1.31
CA PHE A 118 16.31 -8.29 -0.49
C PHE A 118 16.05 -9.59 -1.29
N PRO A 119 17.09 -10.33 -1.69
CA PRO A 119 16.93 -11.59 -2.42
C PRO A 119 16.33 -12.70 -1.52
N PRO A 120 15.63 -13.68 -2.10
CA PRO A 120 15.35 -13.83 -3.54
C PRO A 120 14.10 -13.04 -4.00
N LEU A 121 13.45 -12.28 -3.11
CA LEU A 121 12.17 -11.64 -3.39
C LEU A 121 12.29 -10.46 -4.35
N SER A 122 13.38 -9.69 -4.27
CA SER A 122 13.68 -8.60 -5.20
C SER A 122 13.91 -9.04 -6.65
N GLN A 123 14.02 -10.34 -6.91
CA GLN A 123 14.08 -10.91 -8.27
C GLN A 123 12.69 -11.22 -8.84
N GLN A 124 11.67 -11.30 -7.98
CA GLN A 124 10.29 -11.65 -8.35
C GLN A 124 9.37 -10.43 -8.35
N VAL A 125 9.78 -9.36 -7.68
CA VAL A 125 9.03 -8.11 -7.56
C VAL A 125 9.96 -6.95 -7.80
N VAL A 126 9.65 -6.14 -8.82
CA VAL A 126 10.33 -4.88 -9.10
C VAL A 126 9.49 -3.76 -8.51
N VAL A 127 10.11 -2.94 -7.66
CA VAL A 127 9.43 -1.85 -6.96
C VAL A 127 9.98 -0.52 -7.42
N ASP A 128 9.24 0.22 -8.23
CA ASP A 128 9.61 1.60 -8.56
C ASP A 128 9.09 2.56 -7.48
N LEU A 129 9.81 3.66 -7.27
CA LEU A 129 9.38 4.75 -6.39
C LEU A 129 9.09 5.97 -7.26
N ILE A 130 7.86 6.47 -7.26
CA ILE A 130 7.44 7.62 -8.06
C ILE A 130 6.98 8.74 -7.14
N VAL A 131 7.75 9.83 -7.14
CA VAL A 131 7.55 10.97 -6.24
C VAL A 131 6.95 12.15 -7.00
N PHE A 132 5.74 12.54 -6.65
CA PHE A 132 5.14 13.78 -7.14
C PHE A 132 5.44 14.88 -6.13
N CYS A 133 6.34 15.80 -6.46
CA CYS A 133 6.90 16.73 -5.47
C CYS A 133 6.51 18.18 -5.75
N GLU A 134 6.23 18.94 -4.69
CA GLU A 134 6.14 20.40 -4.74
C GLU A 134 7.55 21.00 -4.83
N GLN A 135 7.68 22.18 -5.46
CA GLN A 135 8.92 22.95 -5.38
C GLN A 135 9.02 23.66 -4.02
N PRO A 136 10.21 23.71 -3.38
CA PRO A 136 11.53 23.28 -3.88
C PRO A 136 11.92 21.83 -3.52
N SER A 137 11.01 20.98 -3.03
CA SER A 137 11.34 19.62 -2.57
C SER A 137 11.89 18.72 -3.68
N CYS A 138 11.45 18.91 -4.92
CA CYS A 138 11.98 18.13 -6.06
C CYS A 138 13.50 18.26 -6.21
N HIS A 139 14.07 19.44 -5.93
CA HIS A 139 15.51 19.65 -6.02
C HIS A 139 16.30 19.07 -4.82
N GLN A 140 15.59 18.58 -3.81
CA GLN A 140 16.17 17.99 -2.59
C GLN A 140 16.04 16.47 -2.55
N LEU A 141 15.51 15.86 -3.62
CA LEU A 141 15.48 14.42 -3.78
C LEU A 141 16.90 13.87 -4.00
N PRO A 142 17.16 12.60 -3.62
CA PRO A 142 18.40 11.92 -3.98
C PRO A 142 18.67 12.00 -5.49
N SER A 143 19.94 12.17 -5.88
CA SER A 143 20.33 12.27 -7.29
C SER A 143 20.04 11.03 -8.13
N ALA A 144 19.77 9.89 -7.48
CA ALA A 144 19.32 8.66 -8.14
C ALA A 144 17.83 8.71 -8.53
N CYS A 145 17.05 9.65 -8.01
CA CYS A 145 15.71 9.93 -8.48
C CYS A 145 15.79 10.78 -9.75
N ILE A 146 15.36 10.20 -10.87
CA ILE A 146 15.43 10.84 -12.19
C ILE A 146 14.06 11.38 -12.62
N PRO A 147 13.98 12.33 -13.57
CA PRO A 147 12.69 12.84 -14.02
C PRO A 147 11.79 11.74 -14.59
N LEU A 148 10.49 11.81 -14.30
CA LEU A 148 9.49 10.83 -14.73
C LEU A 148 9.38 10.75 -16.27
N SER A 149 9.74 11.80 -16.99
CA SER A 149 9.84 11.83 -18.45
C SER A 149 10.82 10.82 -19.05
N TYR A 150 11.76 10.27 -18.26
CA TYR A 150 12.64 9.19 -18.70
C TYR A 150 11.97 7.81 -18.63
N LYS A 151 10.82 7.69 -17.96
CA LYS A 151 10.06 6.45 -17.88
C LYS A 151 9.36 6.18 -19.20
N LYS A 152 9.66 5.03 -19.81
CA LYS A 152 9.00 4.58 -21.06
C LYS A 152 7.95 3.50 -20.78
N THR A 153 8.35 2.45 -20.09
CA THR A 153 7.52 1.29 -19.69
C THR A 153 7.99 0.80 -18.33
N VAL A 154 7.37 -0.23 -17.77
CA VAL A 154 7.97 -0.99 -16.66
C VAL A 154 9.26 -1.68 -17.14
N ASP A 155 10.26 -1.78 -16.26
CA ASP A 155 11.56 -2.41 -16.51
C ASP A 155 11.86 -3.41 -15.38
N MET A 156 12.91 -4.22 -15.56
CA MET A 156 13.45 -5.16 -14.59
C MET A 156 14.31 -4.49 -13.51
N ILE A 157 14.63 -3.20 -13.69
CA ILE A 157 15.47 -2.43 -12.77
C ILE A 157 14.59 -1.42 -12.04
N ALA A 158 14.48 -1.62 -10.73
CA ALA A 158 13.80 -0.68 -9.86
C ALA A 158 14.44 0.71 -9.92
N THR A 159 13.62 1.72 -10.19
CA THR A 159 14.06 3.09 -10.42
C THR A 159 13.27 4.06 -9.56
N CYS A 160 13.94 5.10 -9.06
CA CYS A 160 13.27 6.24 -8.45
C CYS A 160 12.98 7.28 -9.54
N PHE A 161 11.73 7.67 -9.69
CA PHE A 161 11.27 8.72 -10.58
C PHE A 161 10.71 9.90 -9.78
N HIS A 162 10.79 11.10 -10.34
CA HIS A 162 10.10 12.26 -9.80
C HIS A 162 9.39 13.08 -10.87
N GLU A 163 8.26 13.67 -10.49
CA GLU A 163 7.49 14.61 -11.31
C GLU A 163 7.18 15.87 -10.49
N ILE A 164 7.28 17.03 -11.12
CA ILE A 164 6.99 18.29 -10.44
C ILE A 164 5.46 18.46 -10.42
N LEU A 165 4.91 18.65 -9.23
CA LEU A 165 3.49 18.95 -9.08
C LEU A 165 3.18 20.36 -9.57
N ASP A 166 2.15 20.47 -10.41
CA ASP A 166 1.58 21.74 -10.83
C ASP A 166 1.10 22.53 -9.60
N GLU A 167 1.50 23.80 -9.51
CA GLU A 167 1.07 24.71 -8.45
C GLU A 167 -0.44 24.88 -8.43
N GLU A 168 -1.14 24.77 -9.56
CA GLU A 168 -2.60 24.85 -9.61
C GLU A 168 -3.25 23.74 -8.77
N ILE A 169 -2.71 22.52 -8.80
CA ILE A 169 -3.21 21.39 -7.99
C ILE A 169 -3.02 21.68 -6.51
N VAL A 170 -1.87 22.24 -6.14
CA VAL A 170 -1.54 22.58 -4.75
C VAL A 170 -2.46 23.69 -4.25
N GLN A 171 -2.64 24.76 -5.04
CA GLN A 171 -3.43 25.92 -4.67
C GLN A 171 -4.93 25.62 -4.61
N LYS A 172 -5.41 24.67 -5.42
CA LYS A 172 -6.82 24.29 -5.44
C LYS A 172 -7.35 23.74 -4.11
N TRP A 173 -6.46 23.24 -3.26
CA TRP A 173 -6.79 22.77 -1.92
C TRP A 173 -6.19 23.63 -0.82
N ASN A 174 -5.95 24.92 -1.04
CA ASN A 174 -5.32 25.88 -0.10
C ASN A 174 -5.58 25.60 1.41
N ASP A 175 -6.82 25.24 1.79
CA ASP A 175 -7.24 25.04 3.18
C ASP A 175 -7.16 23.57 3.68
N TYR A 176 -6.83 22.61 2.80
CA TYR A 176 -6.80 21.19 3.11
C TYR A 176 -5.75 20.43 2.27
N LEU A 177 -4.48 20.68 2.59
CA LEU A 177 -3.30 20.12 1.93
C LEU A 177 -3.27 18.58 1.84
N TYR A 178 -4.02 17.88 2.70
CA TYR A 178 -4.17 16.43 2.63
C TYR A 178 -4.82 15.95 1.33
N MET A 179 -5.62 16.78 0.65
CA MET A 179 -6.21 16.38 -0.63
C MET A 179 -5.25 16.51 -1.79
N THR A 180 -4.23 17.37 -1.70
CA THR A 180 -3.13 17.39 -2.68
C THR A 180 -2.45 16.03 -2.75
N SER A 181 -2.29 15.35 -1.60
CA SER A 181 -1.69 14.01 -1.53
C SER A 181 -2.58 12.88 -2.07
N ILE A 182 -3.77 13.20 -2.59
CA ILE A 182 -4.65 12.27 -3.32
C ILE A 182 -4.91 12.77 -4.75
N GLU A 183 -5.12 14.07 -4.94
CA GLU A 183 -5.51 14.63 -6.24
C GLU A 183 -4.39 14.52 -7.29
N PHE A 184 -3.12 14.41 -6.88
CA PHE A 184 -2.04 14.10 -7.83
C PHE A 184 -2.29 12.82 -8.63
N MET A 185 -3.02 11.85 -8.07
CA MET A 185 -3.35 10.60 -8.76
C MET A 185 -4.34 10.80 -9.92
N LEU A 186 -4.90 12.01 -10.07
CA LEU A 186 -5.78 12.37 -11.16
C LEU A 186 -5.07 13.03 -12.34
N THR A 187 -3.79 13.39 -12.19
CA THR A 187 -3.00 14.03 -13.24
C THR A 187 -2.77 13.10 -14.42
N LYS A 188 -2.40 13.69 -15.56
CA LYS A 188 -2.08 12.93 -16.76
C LYS A 188 -0.81 12.11 -16.55
N GLU A 189 0.20 12.74 -15.95
CA GLU A 189 1.53 12.21 -15.66
C GLU A 189 1.42 10.95 -14.79
N TYR A 190 0.57 11.00 -13.75
CA TYR A 190 0.30 9.82 -12.93
C TYR A 190 -0.32 8.68 -13.73
N ARG A 191 -1.36 8.96 -14.54
CA ARG A 191 -2.07 7.93 -15.30
C ARG A 191 -1.17 7.26 -16.32
N GLU A 192 -0.37 8.05 -17.04
CA GLU A 192 0.58 7.56 -18.04
C GLU A 192 1.70 6.76 -17.38
N ALA A 193 2.22 7.22 -16.24
CA ALA A 193 3.29 6.52 -15.54
C ALA A 193 2.84 5.17 -14.96
N THR A 194 1.61 5.07 -14.46
CA THR A 194 1.15 3.95 -13.63
C THR A 194 0.39 2.86 -14.38
N VAL A 195 0.04 3.07 -15.65
CA VAL A 195 -0.85 2.16 -16.40
C VAL A 195 -0.29 0.74 -16.59
N ASP A 196 1.03 0.60 -16.66
CA ASP A 196 1.71 -0.66 -16.97
C ASP A 196 2.08 -1.49 -15.71
N TYR A 197 1.78 -1.02 -14.50
CA TYR A 197 2.08 -1.77 -13.27
C TYR A 197 0.98 -2.77 -12.93
N ASP A 198 1.37 -3.86 -12.27
CA ASP A 198 0.41 -4.82 -11.70
C ASP A 198 -0.30 -4.23 -10.47
N TRP A 199 0.47 -3.50 -9.65
CA TRP A 199 0.01 -2.91 -8.40
C TRP A 199 0.51 -1.49 -8.22
N ILE A 200 -0.31 -0.70 -7.55
CA ILE A 200 0.04 0.62 -7.03
C ILE A 200 -0.07 0.58 -5.52
N LEU A 201 1.01 0.99 -4.85
CA LEU A 201 1.04 1.28 -3.42
C LEU A 201 1.14 2.79 -3.23
N ARG A 202 0.01 3.45 -2.99
CA ARG A 202 0.00 4.86 -2.57
C ARG A 202 0.34 4.95 -1.10
N VAL A 203 1.30 5.81 -0.74
CA VAL A 203 1.75 6.04 0.64
C VAL A 203 1.92 7.54 0.92
N ASP A 204 2.02 7.89 2.20
CA ASP A 204 2.52 9.20 2.63
C ASP A 204 4.06 9.15 2.76
N GLN A 205 4.69 10.32 2.86
CA GLN A 205 6.15 10.44 2.92
C GLN A 205 6.79 9.84 4.17
N ASP A 206 6.03 9.63 5.24
CA ASP A 206 6.46 9.05 6.52
C ASP A 206 6.34 7.52 6.57
N ALA A 207 5.96 6.90 5.46
CA ALA A 207 5.87 5.45 5.36
C ALA A 207 7.24 4.77 5.37
N ILE A 208 7.28 3.53 5.85
CA ILE A 208 8.44 2.64 5.78
C ILE A 208 8.02 1.36 5.07
N LEU A 209 8.77 0.98 4.03
CA LEU A 209 8.55 -0.26 3.32
C LEU A 209 9.30 -1.40 4.02
N SER A 210 8.65 -2.56 4.12
CA SER A 210 9.23 -3.75 4.73
C SER A 210 9.22 -4.93 3.76
N PRO A 211 10.11 -5.93 3.93
CA PRO A 211 10.10 -7.13 3.09
C PRO A 211 8.77 -7.90 3.09
N GLY A 212 7.91 -7.68 4.10
CA GLY A 212 6.55 -8.21 4.14
C GLY A 212 5.73 -7.85 2.90
N LEU A 213 5.98 -6.70 2.30
CA LEU A 213 5.36 -6.28 1.03
C LEU A 213 5.67 -7.26 -0.11
N LEU A 214 6.95 -7.63 -0.26
CA LEU A 214 7.39 -8.54 -1.32
C LEU A 214 6.87 -9.97 -1.05
N ILE A 215 6.84 -10.40 0.21
CA ILE A 215 6.28 -11.70 0.62
C ILE A 215 4.78 -11.77 0.27
N GLY A 216 4.04 -10.68 0.50
CA GLY A 216 2.64 -10.54 0.10
C GLY A 216 2.45 -10.65 -1.41
N LEU A 217 3.20 -9.87 -2.18
CA LEU A 217 3.06 -9.79 -3.65
C LEU A 217 3.45 -11.08 -4.37
N THR A 218 4.41 -11.83 -3.83
CA THR A 218 4.81 -13.14 -4.37
C THR A 218 3.86 -14.28 -3.99
N GLY A 219 2.78 -14.01 -3.26
CA GLY A 219 1.84 -15.04 -2.79
C GLY A 219 2.45 -16.01 -1.77
N LYS A 220 3.63 -15.69 -1.23
CA LYS A 220 4.31 -16.46 -0.18
C LYS A 220 3.75 -16.16 1.20
N HIS A 221 2.92 -15.12 1.32
CA HIS A 221 2.19 -14.81 2.52
C HIS A 221 0.95 -15.70 2.66
N PRO A 222 0.63 -16.23 3.87
CA PRO A 222 -0.55 -17.10 4.07
C PRO A 222 -1.88 -16.38 3.83
N ILE A 223 -1.89 -15.06 3.94
CA ILE A 223 -3.06 -14.22 3.63
C ILE A 223 -2.95 -13.78 2.17
N LYS A 224 -3.95 -14.15 1.36
CA LYS A 224 -4.06 -13.69 -0.02
C LYS A 224 -4.21 -12.18 -0.06
N LEU A 225 -3.49 -11.54 -0.98
CA LEU A 225 -3.74 -10.14 -1.32
C LEU A 225 -5.13 -10.02 -1.94
N TYR A 226 -5.91 -9.09 -1.43
CA TYR A 226 -7.18 -8.70 -2.02
C TYR A 226 -6.95 -7.71 -3.17
N PRO A 227 -7.91 -7.57 -4.10
CA PRO A 227 -7.82 -6.60 -5.19
C PRO A 227 -7.57 -5.16 -4.72
N MET A 228 -7.97 -4.86 -3.48
CA MET A 228 -7.73 -3.59 -2.80
C MET A 228 -7.43 -3.85 -1.32
N GLN A 229 -6.41 -3.21 -0.80
CA GLN A 229 -6.02 -3.25 0.61
C GLN A 229 -5.70 -1.85 1.10
N PHE A 230 -6.07 -1.58 2.35
CA PHE A 230 -5.91 -0.29 2.99
C PHE A 230 -5.21 -0.48 4.33
N GLY A 231 -4.38 0.48 4.72
CA GLY A 231 -4.01 0.62 6.13
C GLY A 231 -5.26 0.86 6.98
N GLY A 232 -5.24 0.43 8.24
CA GLY A 232 -6.36 0.62 9.15
C GLY A 232 -5.90 1.04 10.53
N ILE A 233 -6.53 2.08 11.09
CA ILE A 233 -6.27 2.54 12.46
C ILE A 233 -7.57 3.11 13.04
N GLY A 234 -7.94 2.66 14.25
CA GLY A 234 -9.21 3.03 14.88
C GLY A 234 -9.25 4.52 15.26
N HIS A 235 -9.75 5.38 14.38
CA HIS A 235 -9.88 6.81 14.60
C HIS A 235 -11.33 7.28 14.78
N GLY A 236 -12.31 6.49 14.31
CA GLY A 236 -13.73 6.79 14.38
C GLY A 236 -14.42 6.23 15.62
N ASN A 237 -15.20 7.07 16.29
CA ASN A 237 -16.21 6.61 17.25
C ASN A 237 -17.55 6.32 16.55
N GLU A 238 -18.52 5.75 17.28
CA GLU A 238 -19.80 5.37 16.69
C GLU A 238 -20.60 6.56 16.13
N PHE A 239 -20.42 7.76 16.72
CA PHE A 239 -20.99 8.99 16.20
C PHE A 239 -20.45 9.30 14.80
N THR A 240 -19.13 9.32 14.62
CA THR A 240 -18.49 9.56 13.30
C THR A 240 -18.90 8.49 12.30
N LYS A 241 -18.86 7.21 12.69
CA LYS A 241 -19.24 6.08 11.83
C LYS A 241 -20.68 6.22 11.33
N ASN A 242 -21.62 6.59 12.19
CA ASN A 242 -23.01 6.83 11.81
C ASN A 242 -23.18 8.08 10.95
N ARG A 243 -22.46 9.16 11.25
CA ARG A 243 -22.49 10.37 10.42
C ARG A 243 -22.01 10.10 9.00
N LEU A 244 -20.92 9.35 8.83
CA LEU A 244 -20.37 9.00 7.52
C LEU A 244 -21.33 8.11 6.71
N ARG A 245 -21.96 7.11 7.35
CA ARG A 245 -23.04 6.32 6.71
C ARG A 245 -24.20 7.20 6.23
N ASN A 246 -24.60 8.18 7.03
CA ASN A 246 -25.68 9.10 6.68
C ASN A 246 -25.30 10.04 5.53
N ILE A 247 -24.05 10.54 5.50
CA ILE A 247 -23.54 11.37 4.40
C ILE A 247 -23.51 10.55 3.11
N ALA A 248 -22.97 9.32 3.15
CA ALA A 248 -22.97 8.42 2.00
C ALA A 248 -24.40 8.23 1.46
N LYS A 249 -25.37 7.95 2.33
CA LYS A 249 -26.79 7.82 1.94
C LYS A 249 -27.34 9.09 1.29
N LYS A 250 -27.05 10.28 1.83
CA LYS A 250 -27.49 11.58 1.27
C LYS A 250 -26.91 11.84 -0.12
N LEU A 251 -25.69 11.39 -0.37
CA LEU A 251 -25.01 11.52 -1.66
C LEU A 251 -25.37 10.41 -2.66
N GLY A 252 -26.27 9.49 -2.31
CA GLY A 252 -26.65 8.37 -3.18
C GLY A 252 -25.60 7.25 -3.25
N TYR A 253 -24.67 7.21 -2.29
CA TYR A 253 -23.65 6.18 -2.18
C TYR A 253 -24.04 5.05 -1.24
N ASN A 254 -23.61 3.83 -1.58
CA ASN A 254 -23.76 2.65 -0.72
C ASN A 254 -22.55 2.49 0.19
N HIS A 255 -22.74 2.63 1.50
CA HIS A 255 -21.67 2.48 2.48
C HIS A 255 -21.41 0.99 2.79
N SER A 256 -20.18 0.51 2.61
CA SER A 256 -19.82 -0.92 2.74
C SER A 256 -19.62 -1.39 4.19
N GLY A 257 -19.81 -0.50 5.15
CA GLY A 257 -19.68 -0.79 6.59
C GLY A 257 -18.23 -0.83 7.08
N ILE A 258 -17.27 -0.64 6.18
CA ILE A 258 -15.84 -0.49 6.47
C ILE A 258 -15.61 0.94 6.94
N HIS A 259 -14.80 1.10 7.99
CA HIS A 259 -14.41 2.40 8.52
C HIS A 259 -12.90 2.45 8.76
N ASP A 260 -12.39 3.60 9.19
CA ASP A 260 -11.05 3.70 9.78
C ASP A 260 -9.93 3.38 8.78
N LEU A 261 -10.15 3.74 7.50
CA LEU A 261 -9.19 3.54 6.42
C LEU A 261 -8.10 4.61 6.45
N CYS A 262 -6.85 4.16 6.36
CA CYS A 262 -5.69 5.02 6.28
C CYS A 262 -5.37 5.42 4.84
N SER A 263 -4.44 6.37 4.74
CA SER A 263 -3.92 6.95 3.50
C SER A 263 -3.13 5.96 2.64
N ALA A 264 -2.67 4.84 3.19
CA ALA A 264 -1.92 3.83 2.44
C ALA A 264 -2.84 2.85 1.68
N TRP A 265 -2.73 2.80 0.34
CA TRP A 265 -3.61 2.01 -0.55
C TRP A 265 -2.79 1.08 -1.44
N LEU A 266 -3.03 -0.23 -1.37
CA LEU A 266 -2.51 -1.21 -2.32
C LEU A 266 -3.65 -1.67 -3.25
N VAL A 267 -3.60 -1.27 -4.51
CA VAL A 267 -4.69 -1.42 -5.48
C VAL A 267 -4.15 -1.61 -6.90
N ASN A 268 -4.98 -2.06 -7.84
CA ASN A 268 -4.59 -2.02 -9.26
C ASN A 268 -4.67 -0.58 -9.82
N PRO A 269 -3.96 -0.25 -10.92
CA PRO A 269 -3.89 1.12 -11.44
C PRO A 269 -5.25 1.73 -11.80
N LYS A 270 -6.15 0.94 -12.40
CA LYS A 270 -7.48 1.44 -12.81
C LYS A 270 -8.32 1.84 -11.61
N ASP A 271 -8.26 1.07 -10.53
CA ASP A 271 -9.02 1.35 -9.32
C ASP A 271 -8.36 2.48 -8.50
N ALA A 272 -7.03 2.62 -8.52
CA ALA A 272 -6.33 3.75 -7.89
C ALA A 272 -6.92 5.10 -8.32
N VAL A 273 -7.09 5.28 -9.63
CA VAL A 273 -7.64 6.49 -10.24
C VAL A 273 -9.12 6.68 -9.88
N LYS A 274 -9.92 5.61 -9.91
CA LYS A 274 -11.35 5.69 -9.54
C LYS A 274 -11.53 6.10 -8.08
N ILE A 275 -10.75 5.51 -7.18
CA ILE A 275 -10.78 5.80 -5.75
C ILE A 275 -10.32 7.24 -5.51
N ALA A 276 -9.20 7.67 -6.10
CA ALA A 276 -8.73 9.05 -5.98
C ALA A 276 -9.80 10.05 -6.45
N ASN A 277 -10.49 9.76 -7.55
CA ASN A 277 -11.53 10.64 -8.07
C ASN A 277 -12.72 10.74 -7.12
N LEU A 278 -13.17 9.59 -6.61
CA LEU A 278 -14.25 9.54 -5.63
C LEU A 278 -13.87 10.24 -4.33
N THR A 279 -12.67 9.98 -3.80
CA THR A 279 -12.13 10.62 -2.59
C THR A 279 -12.06 12.13 -2.78
N THR A 280 -11.65 12.61 -3.95
CA THR A 280 -11.65 14.05 -4.29
C THR A 280 -13.05 14.64 -4.31
N ILE A 281 -14.02 14.00 -4.96
CA ILE A 281 -15.41 14.47 -5.00
C ILE A 281 -16.00 14.56 -3.58
N ILE A 282 -15.79 13.49 -2.80
CA ILE A 282 -16.28 13.40 -1.42
C ILE A 282 -15.56 14.44 -0.55
N GLY A 283 -14.24 14.57 -0.64
CA GLY A 283 -13.45 15.54 0.11
C GLY A 283 -13.95 16.97 -0.08
N ARG A 284 -14.28 17.37 -1.31
CA ARG A 284 -14.91 18.68 -1.58
C ARG A 284 -16.29 18.81 -0.94
N HIS A 285 -17.11 17.77 -0.98
CA HIS A 285 -18.40 17.79 -0.29
C HIS A 285 -18.22 18.03 1.21
N PHE A 286 -17.25 17.36 1.84
CA PHE A 286 -16.95 17.52 3.26
C PHE A 286 -16.54 18.96 3.60
N LEU A 287 -15.58 19.52 2.85
CA LEU A 287 -15.11 20.89 3.05
C LEU A 287 -16.23 21.92 2.90
N LYS A 288 -17.11 21.72 1.91
CA LYS A 288 -18.18 22.69 1.62
C LYS A 288 -19.39 22.58 2.54
N ASN A 289 -19.73 21.37 3.01
CA ASN A 289 -21.04 21.11 3.61
C ASN A 289 -20.99 20.49 5.01
N GLU A 290 -19.89 19.85 5.39
CA GLU A 290 -19.85 19.03 6.63
C GLU A 290 -18.99 19.65 7.72
N PHE A 291 -17.91 20.32 7.33
CA PHE A 291 -17.16 21.24 8.18
C PHE A 291 -17.78 22.63 7.97
N GLY A 292 -18.31 23.26 9.03
CA GLY A 292 -18.99 24.55 8.91
C GLY A 292 -18.11 25.65 8.30
N ALA A 293 -18.65 26.85 8.09
CA ALA A 293 -17.97 28.01 7.46
C ALA A 293 -16.70 28.54 8.18
N HIS A 294 -16.14 27.77 9.12
CA HIS A 294 -14.99 28.09 9.94
C HIS A 294 -14.06 26.86 10.04
N VAL A 295 -13.38 26.55 8.95
CA VAL A 295 -12.04 25.97 9.03
C VAL A 295 -11.15 26.92 8.24
N PRO A 296 -10.69 28.03 8.86
CA PRO A 296 -9.66 28.88 8.29
C PRO A 296 -8.31 28.17 8.23
#